data_AF-A0A2T5JFZ6-F1
#
_entry.id   AF-A0A2T5JFZ6-F1
#
_cell.length_a   1.000
_cell.length_b   1.000
_cell.length_c   1.000
_cell.angle_alpha   90.00
_cell.angle_beta   90.00
_cell.angle_gamma   90.00
#
_symmetry.space_group_name_H-M   'P 1'
#
loop_
_entity.id
_entity.type
_entity.pdbx_description
1 polymer ?
#
loop_
_entity_poly.entity_id
_entity_poly.type
_entity_poly.pdbx_seq_one_letter_code
_entity_poly.pdbx_strand_id
1 'polypeptide(L)'
;MRLKTIFIVVVAVLLTVVIMQNSGPVYWKILFFTTYTSKLTVLLVMAVLAFIAGYLAGRPRRTRFSNDANHGYDEPNRERTNDYTDKPSSTLSDEDRDYISGD
;
A
#
# COMPACT_ATOMS: atom_id res chain seq x y z
N MET A 1 -7.97 31.56 -31.94
CA MET A 1 -7.76 30.36 -31.10
C MET A 1 -8.23 30.66 -29.68
N ARG A 2 -8.84 29.70 -28.98
CA ARG A 2 -9.21 29.90 -27.56
C ARG A 2 -7.93 30.02 -26.72
N LEU A 3 -7.98 30.82 -25.65
CA LEU A 3 -6.86 30.98 -24.71
C LEU A 3 -6.33 29.63 -24.20
N LYS A 4 -7.24 28.65 -24.01
CA LYS A 4 -6.91 27.27 -23.64
C LYS A 4 -5.97 26.59 -24.64
N THR A 5 -6.16 26.82 -25.94
CA THR A 5 -5.32 26.23 -26.99
C THR A 5 -3.91 26.83 -26.96
N ILE A 6 -3.81 28.16 -26.86
CA ILE A 6 -2.53 28.86 -26.76
C ILE A 6 -1.76 28.40 -25.51
N PHE A 7 -2.46 28.31 -24.38
CA PHE A 7 -1.88 27.81 -23.13
C PHE A 7 -1.33 26.39 -23.26
N ILE A 8 -2.10 25.45 -23.83
CA ILE A 8 -1.65 24.07 -24.05
C ILE A 8 -0.43 24.02 -24.96
N VAL A 9 -0.40 24.82 -26.03
CA VAL A 9 0.75 24.89 -26.95
C VAL A 9 1.99 25.41 -26.25
N VAL A 10 1.87 26.49 -25.46
CA VAL A 10 2.99 27.05 -24.68
C VAL A 10 3.53 26.00 -23.71
N VAL A 11 2.66 25.33 -22.97
CA VAL A 11 3.06 24.26 -22.03
C VAL A 11 3.76 23.11 -22.78
N ALA A 12 3.25 22.69 -23.93
CA ALA A 12 3.87 21.62 -24.73
C ALA A 12 5.27 22.00 -25.22
N VAL A 13 5.46 23.23 -25.69
CA VAL A 13 6.78 23.74 -26.11
C VAL A 13 7.74 23.77 -24.93
N LEU A 14 7.32 24.32 -23.78
CA LEU A 14 8.14 24.37 -22.57
C LEU A 14 8.52 22.97 -22.09
N LEU A 15 7.56 22.04 -22.05
CA LEU A 15 7.81 20.65 -21.69
C LEU A 15 8.86 20.01 -22.61
N THR A 16 8.75 20.25 -23.92
CA THR A 16 9.70 19.73 -24.91
C THR A 16 11.11 20.27 -24.66
N VAL A 17 11.25 21.56 -24.34
CA VAL A 17 12.54 22.18 -24.00
C VAL A 17 13.14 21.55 -22.74
N VAL A 18 12.33 21.37 -21.69
CA VAL A 18 12.78 20.74 -20.44
C VAL A 18 13.27 19.32 -20.69
N ILE A 19 12.54 18.53 -21.49
CA ILE A 19 12.94 17.19 -21.90
C ILE A 19 14.29 17.26 -22.63
N MET A 20 14.42 18.11 -23.66
CA MET A 20 15.64 18.22 -24.45
C MET A 20 16.86 18.62 -23.61
N GLN A 21 16.69 19.55 -22.67
CA GLN A 21 17.76 19.99 -21.76
C GLN A 21 18.20 18.89 -20.78
N ASN A 22 17.29 17.99 -20.42
CA ASN A 22 17.55 16.91 -19.45
C ASN A 22 17.87 15.56 -20.11
N SER A 23 18.00 15.50 -21.44
CA SER A 23 18.41 14.28 -22.17
C SER A 23 19.89 13.91 -22.03
N GLY A 24 20.65 14.60 -21.15
CA GLY A 24 22.07 14.33 -20.93
C GLY A 24 22.35 12.89 -20.45
N PRO A 25 23.53 12.33 -20.78
CA PRO A 25 23.89 10.97 -20.43
C PRO A 25 24.20 10.81 -18.93
N VAL A 26 23.77 9.69 -18.37
CA VAL A 26 24.15 9.14 -17.07
C VAL A 26 24.96 7.89 -17.35
N TYR A 27 26.17 7.83 -16.80
CA TYR A 27 27.06 6.70 -16.98
C TYR A 27 26.87 5.69 -15.86
N TRP A 28 26.70 4.43 -16.24
CA TRP A 28 26.64 3.29 -15.35
C TRP A 28 27.89 2.45 -15.56
N LYS A 29 28.61 2.18 -14.47
CA LYS A 29 29.74 1.25 -14.47
C LYS A 29 29.32 0.01 -13.70
N ILE A 30 29.15 -1.10 -14.41
CA ILE A 30 28.78 -2.39 -13.81
C ILE A 30 29.92 -3.35 -14.11
N LEU A 31 30.73 -3.63 -13.09
CA LEU A 31 31.94 -4.46 -13.19
C LEU A 31 32.86 -3.97 -14.33
N PHE A 32 32.85 -4.66 -15.47
CA PHE A 32 33.68 -4.37 -16.65
C PHE A 32 32.91 -3.68 -17.79
N PHE A 33 31.62 -3.41 -17.62
CA PHE A 33 30.77 -2.77 -18.63
C PHE A 33 30.49 -1.32 -18.27
N THR A 34 30.60 -0.44 -19.27
CA THR A 34 30.14 0.94 -19.18
C THR A 34 28.95 1.11 -20.12
N THR A 35 27.79 1.46 -19.57
CA THR A 35 26.59 1.78 -20.36
C THR A 35 26.13 3.20 -20.02
N TYR A 36 25.41 3.82 -20.94
CA TYR A 36 24.85 5.15 -20.75
C TYR A 36 23.35 5.16 -20.97
N THR A 37 22.67 6.01 -20.23
CA THR A 37 21.21 6.19 -20.31
C THR A 37 20.87 7.65 -20.07
N SER A 38 19.79 8.18 -20.63
CA SER A 38 19.42 9.58 -20.40
C SER A 38 18.98 9.81 -18.94
N LYS A 39 19.25 10.99 -18.37
CA LYS A 39 18.78 11.36 -17.02
C LYS A 39 17.25 11.24 -16.89
N LEU A 40 16.53 11.55 -17.97
CA LEU A 40 15.07 11.40 -18.04
C LEU A 40 14.60 9.97 -17.82
N THR A 41 15.23 9.01 -18.51
CA THR A 41 14.86 7.59 -18.37
C THR A 41 15.09 7.11 -16.94
N VAL A 42 16.20 7.54 -16.32
CA VAL A 42 16.50 7.20 -14.91
C VAL A 42 15.43 7.77 -13.98
N LEU A 43 15.04 9.04 -14.17
CA LEU A 43 14.03 9.70 -13.35
C LEU A 43 12.66 9.02 -13.50
N LEU A 44 12.26 8.67 -14.72
CA LEU A 44 11.01 7.95 -15.00
C LEU A 44 10.98 6.59 -14.27
N VAL A 45 12.04 5.79 -14.41
CA VAL A 45 12.13 4.48 -13.75
C VAL A 45 12.08 4.64 -12.23
N MET A 46 12.80 5.61 -11.68
CA MET A 46 12.76 5.88 -10.23
C MET A 46 11.39 6.33 -9.75
N ALA A 47 10.68 7.17 -10.52
CA ALA A 47 9.32 7.59 -10.19
C ALA A 47 8.35 6.39 -10.14
N VAL A 48 8.45 5.47 -11.09
CA VAL A 48 7.64 4.24 -11.12
C VAL A 48 7.98 3.34 -9.94
N LEU A 49 9.26 3.11 -9.65
CA LEU A 49 9.69 2.29 -8.52
C LEU A 49 9.24 2.88 -7.18
N ALA A 50 9.40 4.20 -7.00
CA ALA A 50 8.95 4.91 -5.80
C ALA A 50 7.43 4.87 -5.66
N PHE A 51 6.68 4.99 -6.76
CA PHE A 51 5.23 4.85 -6.75
C PHE A 51 4.80 3.44 -6.31
N ILE A 52 5.42 2.38 -6.87
CA ILE A 52 5.14 0.99 -6.48
C ILE A 52 5.50 0.77 -5.01
N ALA A 53 6.69 1.18 -4.59
CA ALA A 53 7.13 1.05 -3.20
C ALA A 53 6.21 1.80 -2.23
N GLY A 54 5.83 3.03 -2.56
CA GLY A 54 4.90 3.85 -1.80
C GLY A 54 3.49 3.24 -1.75
N TYR A 55 3.02 2.66 -2.85
CA TYR A 55 1.74 1.95 -2.90
C TYR A 55 1.74 0.70 -2.00
N LEU A 56 2.81 -0.11 -2.06
CA LEU A 56 2.95 -1.30 -1.21
C LEU A 56 3.08 -0.91 0.27
N ALA A 57 3.90 0.09 0.59
CA ALA A 57 4.12 0.55 1.96
C ALA A 57 2.88 1.26 2.55
N GLY A 58 2.15 1.99 1.72
CA GLY A 58 0.93 2.70 2.09
C GLY A 58 -0.30 1.79 2.20
N ARG A 59 -0.19 0.49 1.88
CA ARG A 59 -1.32 -0.45 1.99
C ARG A 59 -1.79 -0.49 3.46
N PRO A 60 -2.98 0.06 3.78
CA PRO A 60 -3.46 0.03 5.15
C PRO A 60 -3.64 -1.43 5.52
N ARG A 61 -2.87 -1.90 6.52
CA ARG A 61 -3.17 -3.18 7.16
C ARG A 61 -4.56 -3.02 7.73
N ARG A 62 -5.51 -3.83 7.25
CA ARG A 62 -6.79 -3.97 7.93
C ARG A 62 -6.44 -4.48 9.33
N THR A 63 -6.46 -3.58 10.31
CA THR A 63 -6.57 -3.98 11.71
C THR A 63 -7.81 -4.85 11.72
N ARG A 64 -7.63 -6.15 11.93
CA ARG A 64 -8.74 -6.96 12.38
C ARG A 64 -9.05 -6.36 13.75
N PHE A 65 -10.03 -5.46 13.78
CA PHE A 65 -10.74 -5.19 15.01
C PHE A 65 -11.39 -6.54 15.34
N SER A 66 -10.66 -7.38 16.08
CA SER A 66 -11.30 -8.32 16.96
C SER A 66 -12.24 -7.45 17.78
N ASN A 67 -13.53 -7.70 17.68
CA ASN A 67 -14.54 -7.10 18.54
C ASN A 67 -14.41 -7.67 19.96
N ASP A 68 -13.20 -7.72 20.50
CA ASP A 68 -12.87 -8.02 21.90
C ASP A 68 -12.20 -6.79 22.46
N ALA A 69 -12.98 -5.71 22.52
CA ALA A 69 -12.76 -4.65 23.49
C ALA A 69 -13.68 -4.94 24.69
N ASN A 70 -13.51 -6.12 25.29
CA ASN A 70 -13.93 -6.34 26.65
C ASN A 70 -12.96 -7.30 27.33
N HIS A 71 -12.46 -6.84 28.46
CA HIS A 71 -11.60 -7.52 29.44
C HIS A 71 -10.11 -7.52 29.14
N GLY A 72 -9.40 -6.85 30.05
CA GLY A 72 -7.96 -6.71 30.03
C GLY A 72 -7.24 -7.92 30.60
N TYR A 73 -5.97 -7.64 30.89
CA TYR A 73 -4.96 -8.47 31.53
C TYR A 73 -4.15 -9.37 30.61
N ASP A 74 -2.86 -9.29 30.88
CA ASP A 74 -1.73 -9.96 30.26
C ASP A 74 -1.90 -11.48 30.14
N GLU A 75 -1.47 -12.09 29.03
CA GLU A 75 -0.43 -13.14 29.04
C GLU A 75 -0.15 -13.77 27.64
N PRO A 76 1.03 -14.40 27.45
CA PRO A 76 1.62 -14.68 26.14
C PRO A 76 1.30 -16.08 25.60
N ASN A 77 1.42 -16.21 24.26
CA ASN A 77 1.72 -17.44 23.51
C ASN A 77 1.13 -18.75 24.04
N ARG A 78 0.06 -19.28 23.40
CA ARG A 78 -0.10 -20.73 23.22
C ARG A 78 -0.73 -21.08 21.87
N GLU A 79 -0.26 -22.20 21.38
CA GLU A 79 -0.31 -22.74 20.02
C GLU A 79 -1.69 -23.15 19.52
N ARG A 80 -1.74 -23.38 18.20
CA ARG A 80 -2.74 -24.15 17.45
C ARG A 80 -3.36 -25.27 18.29
N THR A 81 -4.69 -25.41 18.21
CA THR A 81 -5.30 -26.72 17.96
C THR A 81 -6.62 -26.50 17.22
N ASN A 82 -6.81 -27.19 16.11
CA ASN A 82 -8.09 -27.31 15.43
C ASN A 82 -8.99 -28.19 16.30
N ASP A 83 -10.18 -27.74 16.69
CA ASP A 83 -11.24 -28.66 17.08
C ASP A 83 -12.62 -28.18 16.62
N TYR A 84 -13.32 -29.12 16.04
CA TYR A 84 -14.64 -29.04 15.44
C TYR A 84 -15.65 -29.12 16.57
N THR A 85 -16.35 -28.04 16.90
CA THR A 85 -17.70 -28.15 17.48
C THR A 85 -18.47 -26.88 17.19
N ASP A 86 -19.44 -27.03 16.30
CA ASP A 86 -20.52 -26.08 16.05
C ASP A 86 -21.22 -25.78 17.39
N LYS A 87 -20.85 -24.68 18.04
CA LYS A 87 -21.67 -24.06 19.07
C LYS A 87 -22.12 -22.71 18.53
N PRO A 88 -23.43 -22.48 18.31
CA PRO A 88 -23.87 -21.16 17.90
C PRO A 88 -23.40 -20.18 18.97
N SER A 89 -22.72 -19.13 18.53
CA SER A 89 -22.24 -18.04 19.37
C SER A 89 -23.44 -17.27 19.92
N SER A 90 -24.11 -17.85 20.91
CA SER A 90 -25.02 -17.08 21.75
C SER A 90 -24.15 -16.16 22.56
N THR A 91 -24.29 -14.86 22.30
CA THR A 91 -23.77 -13.74 23.10
C THR A 91 -24.37 -13.69 24.52
N LEU A 92 -24.95 -14.79 24.97
CA LEU A 92 -25.56 -14.96 26.27
C LEU A 92 -24.58 -15.69 27.17
N SER A 93 -24.43 -15.15 28.38
CA SER A 93 -23.69 -15.80 29.46
C SER A 93 -24.36 -17.12 29.82
N ASP A 94 -23.62 -18.04 30.43
CA ASP A 94 -24.16 -19.36 30.79
C ASP A 94 -25.32 -19.23 31.80
N GLU A 95 -25.31 -18.19 32.65
CA GLU A 95 -26.40 -17.85 33.58
C GLU A 95 -27.67 -17.38 32.85
N ASP A 96 -27.54 -16.59 31.78
CA ASP A 96 -28.69 -16.12 30.99
C ASP A 96 -29.36 -17.25 30.20
N ARG A 97 -28.60 -18.30 29.86
CA ARG A 97 -29.13 -19.46 29.13
C ARG A 97 -30.10 -20.26 30.00
N ASP A 98 -29.71 -20.50 31.25
CA ASP A 98 -30.53 -21.24 32.21
C ASP A 98 -31.87 -20.53 32.48
N TYR A 99 -31.85 -19.20 32.48
CA TYR A 99 -33.06 -18.36 32.63
C TYR A 99 -34.05 -18.48 31.47
N ILE A 100 -33.57 -18.68 30.24
CA ILE A 100 -34.42 -18.79 29.03
C ILE A 100 -34.86 -20.23 28.80
N SER A 101 -34.06 -21.22 29.22
CA SER A 101 -34.39 -22.64 29.04
C SER A 101 -35.50 -23.14 29.94
N GLY A 102 -35.97 -22.34 30.91
CA GLY A 102 -37.26 -22.46 31.59
C GLY A 102 -37.67 -23.87 32.04
N ASP A 103 -37.47 -24.17 33.32
CA ASP A 103 -38.32 -25.12 34.04
C ASP A 103 -39.66 -24.44 34.43
#